data_AF-A0A3L7V986-F1
#
_entry.id   AF-A0A3L7V986-F1
#
_cell.length_a   1.000
_cell.length_b   1.000
_cell.length_c   1.000
_cell.angle_alpha   90.00
_cell.angle_beta   90.00
_cell.angle_gamma   90.00
#
_symmetry.space_group_name_H-M   'P 1'
#
loop_
_entity.id
_entity.type
_entity.pdbx_description
1 polymer ?
#
loop_
_entity_poly.entity_id
_entity_poly.type
_entity_poly.pdbx_seq_one_letter_code
_entity_poly.pdbx_strand_id
1 'polypeptide(L)'
;IETQAMMIEAFDEVAGDTQAVEECKVWLLKQKQTQDWKTTKATADAVYALLRRGENWLASDALVAVELAGTKLEPKNVERGTGFYQQTFAGNEIRPEMGKVKVTKSDEGVSWGGLHWEYLEDINKVTAHEATPLKLEKKLFKRVLTGAGPVLEAVVGPVSIGDELICRVVVRTDRDMEYVHLRDYRGSGTEPVNVLSAYKSQDGLFYYESTRDTATHFFIDYLRKGTYVFEYPVRVQLAGEYPMGYASIECMYAPEFNSHSESILLRAE
;
A
#
# COMPACT_ATOMS: atom_id res chain seq x y z
N ILE A 1 -16.32 12.39 10.31
CA ILE A 1 -15.56 12.11 11.55
C ILE A 1 -16.30 12.69 12.75
N GLU A 2 -16.82 13.91 12.62
CA GLU A 2 -17.71 14.61 13.56
C GLU A 2 -18.86 13.71 14.06
N THR A 3 -19.58 13.03 13.15
CA THR A 3 -20.66 12.11 13.53
C THR A 3 -20.17 10.96 14.42
N GLN A 4 -18.98 10.44 14.15
CA GLN A 4 -18.38 9.38 14.96
C GLN A 4 -18.02 9.89 16.35
N ALA A 5 -17.41 11.08 16.45
CA ALA A 5 -17.13 11.70 17.74
C ALA A 5 -18.41 11.91 18.56
N MET A 6 -19.48 12.40 17.93
CA MET A 6 -20.79 12.55 18.57
C MET A 6 -21.41 11.21 19.00
N MET A 7 -21.22 10.13 18.23
CA MET A 7 -21.67 8.80 18.65
C MET A 7 -20.89 8.29 19.87
N ILE A 8 -19.58 8.53 19.95
CA ILE A 8 -18.79 8.20 21.14
C ILE A 8 -19.34 8.92 22.37
N GLU A 9 -19.65 10.21 22.25
CA GLU A 9 -20.27 10.97 23.35
C GLU A 9 -21.64 10.42 23.75
N ALA A 10 -22.48 10.07 22.78
CA ALA A 10 -23.79 9.49 23.05
C ALA A 10 -23.69 8.12 23.75
N PHE A 11 -22.76 7.25 23.34
CA PHE A 11 -22.55 5.96 23.98
C PHE A 11 -22.00 6.09 25.40
N ASP A 12 -21.12 7.08 25.63
CA ASP A 12 -20.51 7.36 26.93
C ASP A 12 -21.52 7.99 27.90
N GLU A 13 -22.19 9.07 27.51
CA GLU A 13 -23.04 9.87 28.41
C GLU A 13 -24.46 9.34 28.57
N VAL A 14 -25.04 8.76 27.50
CA VAL A 14 -26.46 8.38 27.47
C VAL A 14 -26.64 6.88 27.63
N ALA A 15 -25.92 6.08 26.85
CA ALA A 15 -26.08 4.62 26.85
C ALA A 15 -25.29 3.92 27.97
N GLY A 16 -24.17 4.50 28.39
CA GLY A 16 -23.23 3.86 29.32
C GLY A 16 -22.58 2.59 28.74
N ASP A 17 -22.43 2.51 27.42
CA ASP A 17 -21.86 1.36 26.72
C ASP A 17 -20.35 1.56 26.49
N THR A 18 -19.56 1.18 27.50
CA THR A 18 -18.09 1.33 27.47
C THR A 18 -17.46 0.56 26.31
N GLN A 19 -17.99 -0.62 25.96
CA GLN A 19 -17.43 -1.41 24.87
C GLN A 19 -17.61 -0.68 23.53
N ALA A 20 -18.81 -0.17 23.26
CA ALA A 20 -19.08 0.59 22.05
C ALA A 20 -18.21 1.86 21.96
N VAL A 21 -17.98 2.55 23.08
CA VAL A 21 -17.08 3.71 23.16
C VAL A 21 -15.67 3.34 22.72
N GLU A 22 -15.09 2.28 23.28
CA GLU A 22 -13.72 1.86 22.95
C GLU A 22 -13.59 1.41 21.49
N GLU A 23 -14.54 0.60 21.00
CA GLU A 23 -14.57 0.18 19.59
C GLU A 23 -14.68 1.37 18.63
N CYS A 24 -15.49 2.37 18.97
CA CYS A 24 -15.63 3.60 18.19
C CYS A 24 -14.35 4.45 18.20
N LYS A 25 -13.61 4.49 19.31
CA LYS A 25 -12.30 5.15 19.40
C LYS A 25 -11.27 4.43 18.53
N VAL A 26 -11.24 3.09 18.56
CA VAL A 26 -10.37 2.30 17.68
C VAL A 26 -10.68 2.59 16.21
N TRP A 27 -11.95 2.69 15.85
CA TRP A 27 -12.36 3.02 14.49
C TRP A 27 -11.87 4.40 14.06
N LEU A 28 -11.97 5.42 14.92
CA LEU A 28 -11.46 6.77 14.61
C LEU A 28 -9.98 6.75 14.27
N LEU A 29 -9.17 6.05 15.07
CA LEU A 29 -7.74 5.94 14.83
C LEU A 29 -7.45 5.19 13.53
N LYS A 30 -8.15 4.08 13.26
CA LYS A 30 -8.03 3.35 11.98
C LYS A 30 -8.39 4.20 10.76
N GLN A 31 -9.39 5.08 10.87
CA GLN A 31 -9.71 6.03 9.80
C GLN A 31 -8.57 7.01 9.56
N LYS A 32 -7.96 7.55 10.63
CA LYS A 32 -6.84 8.50 10.50
C LYS A 32 -5.60 7.89 9.84
N GLN A 33 -5.41 6.57 9.93
CA GLN A 33 -4.28 5.89 9.27
C GLN A 33 -4.29 6.10 7.75
N THR A 34 -5.46 5.99 7.11
CA THR A 34 -5.55 5.96 5.64
C THR A 34 -6.23 7.18 5.03
N GLN A 35 -6.76 8.08 5.86
CA GLN A 35 -7.56 9.22 5.43
C GLN A 35 -7.23 10.47 6.22
N ASP A 36 -7.29 11.62 5.55
CA ASP A 36 -7.21 12.90 6.19
C ASP A 36 -8.53 13.29 6.88
N TRP A 37 -8.39 13.98 8.02
CA TRP A 37 -9.52 14.57 8.73
C TRP A 37 -9.70 15.99 8.23
N LYS A 38 -10.52 16.12 7.19
CA LYS A 38 -10.61 17.29 6.29
C LYS A 38 -10.95 18.62 6.96
N THR A 39 -11.45 18.63 8.20
CA THR A 39 -11.88 19.84 8.90
C THR A 39 -11.20 19.97 10.26
N THR A 40 -10.93 21.21 10.66
CA THR A 40 -10.43 21.52 12.01
C THR A 40 -11.43 21.10 13.08
N LYS A 41 -12.74 21.19 12.78
CA LYS A 41 -13.82 20.72 13.65
C LYS A 41 -13.79 19.21 13.84
N ALA A 42 -13.73 18.43 12.77
CA ALA A 42 -13.55 16.97 12.83
C ALA A 42 -12.37 16.58 13.71
N THR A 43 -11.25 17.26 13.51
CA THR A 43 -10.02 17.01 14.27
C THR A 43 -10.20 17.35 15.75
N ALA A 44 -10.77 18.50 16.07
CA ALA A 44 -11.03 18.89 17.45
C ALA A 44 -12.00 17.93 18.15
N ASP A 45 -13.12 17.58 17.50
CA ASP A 45 -14.13 16.66 18.02
C ASP A 45 -13.53 15.27 18.26
N ALA A 46 -12.72 14.77 17.33
CA ALA A 46 -12.06 13.47 17.49
C ALA A 46 -11.01 13.48 18.61
N VAL A 47 -10.19 14.53 18.73
CA VAL A 47 -9.23 14.68 19.84
C VAL A 47 -9.96 14.74 21.18
N TYR A 48 -11.06 15.50 21.25
CA TYR A 48 -11.88 15.57 22.45
C TYR A 48 -12.45 14.20 22.82
N ALA A 49 -13.08 13.50 21.87
CA ALA A 49 -13.64 12.17 22.10
C ALA A 49 -12.58 11.16 22.55
N LEU A 50 -11.39 11.15 21.92
CA LEU A 50 -10.30 10.24 22.28
C LEU A 50 -9.73 10.49 23.69
N LEU A 51 -9.66 11.75 24.13
CA LEU A 51 -9.04 12.13 25.40
C LEU A 51 -10.01 12.16 26.59
N ARG A 52 -11.31 12.39 26.35
CA ARG A 52 -12.29 12.66 27.41
C ARG A 52 -13.34 11.58 27.58
N ARG A 53 -13.40 10.56 26.70
CA ARG A 53 -14.44 9.52 26.71
C ARG A 53 -13.85 8.13 26.89
N GLY A 54 -14.59 7.28 27.59
CA GLY A 54 -14.18 5.91 27.89
C GLY A 54 -12.88 5.84 28.70
N GLU A 55 -12.08 4.82 28.42
CA GLU A 55 -10.85 4.56 29.15
C GLU A 55 -9.73 5.55 28.81
N ASN A 56 -8.93 5.89 29.81
CA ASN A 56 -7.78 6.77 29.64
C ASN A 56 -6.56 5.97 29.15
N TRP A 57 -6.38 5.90 27.84
CA TRP A 57 -5.22 5.24 27.21
C TRP A 57 -3.87 5.90 27.52
N LEU A 58 -3.86 7.12 28.07
CA LEU A 58 -2.64 7.81 28.50
C LEU A 58 -2.27 7.53 29.96
N ALA A 59 -3.04 6.70 30.67
CA ALA A 59 -2.78 6.40 32.07
C ALA A 59 -1.67 5.35 32.28
N SER A 60 -1.36 4.56 31.24
CA SER A 60 -0.40 3.46 31.30
C SER A 60 0.86 3.82 30.53
N ASP A 61 2.02 3.57 31.14
CA ASP A 61 3.34 3.61 30.50
C ASP A 61 3.83 2.20 30.14
N ALA A 62 2.95 1.18 30.17
CA ALA A 62 3.33 -0.19 29.89
C ALA A 62 3.72 -0.35 28.41
N LEU A 63 4.92 -0.87 28.17
CA LEU A 63 5.40 -1.13 26.82
C LEU A 63 4.94 -2.51 26.35
N VAL A 64 4.57 -2.60 25.07
CA VAL A 64 4.33 -3.87 24.41
C VAL A 64 5.61 -4.69 24.43
N ALA A 65 5.55 -5.91 24.96
CA ALA A 65 6.69 -6.82 24.99
C ALA A 65 6.74 -7.63 23.69
N VAL A 66 7.89 -7.60 23.02
CA VAL A 66 8.15 -8.37 21.79
C VAL A 66 9.20 -9.43 22.07
N GLU A 67 8.92 -10.67 21.69
CA GLU A 67 9.88 -11.77 21.70
C GLU A 67 10.12 -12.24 20.25
N LEU A 68 11.40 -12.34 19.85
CA LEU A 68 11.82 -12.90 18.57
C LEU A 68 12.62 -14.18 18.82
N ALA A 69 12.20 -15.29 18.20
CA ALA A 69 12.83 -16.60 18.39
C ALA A 69 12.98 -17.00 19.88
N GLY A 70 12.01 -16.61 20.73
CA GLY A 70 12.02 -16.86 22.17
C GLY A 70 12.98 -15.96 22.98
N THR A 71 13.65 -15.02 22.33
CA THR A 71 14.46 -13.99 23.00
C THR A 71 13.62 -12.73 23.15
N LYS A 72 13.44 -12.26 24.38
CA LYS A 72 12.76 -11.00 24.66
C LYS A 72 13.60 -9.83 24.16
N LEU A 73 12.98 -8.91 23.43
CA LEU A 73 13.60 -7.66 23.03
C LEU A 73 13.61 -6.70 24.22
N GLU A 74 14.78 -6.10 24.46
CA GLU A 74 14.94 -5.05 25.46
C GLU A 74 14.74 -3.69 24.78
N PRO A 75 13.65 -2.95 25.09
CA PRO A 75 13.39 -1.66 24.49
C PRO A 75 14.53 -0.66 24.76
N LYS A 76 15.04 -0.03 23.71
CA LYS A 76 16.07 1.03 23.79
C LYS A 76 15.53 2.29 23.14
N ASN A 77 15.99 3.46 23.63
CA ASN A 77 15.61 4.77 23.10
C ASN A 77 14.09 4.97 23.01
N VAL A 78 13.36 4.52 24.03
CA VAL A 78 11.90 4.61 24.08
C VAL A 78 11.48 6.07 24.04
N GLU A 79 10.62 6.41 23.08
CA GLU A 79 10.09 7.75 22.92
C GLU A 79 9.14 8.10 24.07
N ARG A 80 9.33 9.27 24.67
CA ARG A 80 8.51 9.73 25.78
C ARG A 80 7.10 10.07 25.30
N GLY A 81 6.09 9.51 25.95
CA GLY A 81 4.67 9.79 25.70
C GLY A 81 4.00 8.79 24.78
N THR A 82 4.66 8.37 23.69
CA THR A 82 4.13 7.34 22.79
C THR A 82 4.57 5.92 23.17
N GLY A 83 5.67 5.79 23.92
CA GLY A 83 6.27 4.48 24.22
C GLY A 83 6.88 3.80 22.98
N PHE A 84 7.04 4.53 21.87
CA PHE A 84 7.58 3.99 20.63
C PHE A 84 9.03 3.56 20.82
N TYR A 85 9.36 2.37 20.32
CA TYR A 85 10.72 1.89 20.23
C TYR A 85 10.90 1.06 18.96
N GLN A 86 12.11 1.06 18.42
CA GLN A 86 12.46 0.31 17.23
C GLN A 86 13.78 -0.41 17.46
N GLN A 87 13.86 -1.63 16.92
CA GLN A 87 15.10 -2.39 16.85
C GLN A 87 15.31 -2.89 15.42
N THR A 88 16.51 -2.69 14.91
CA THR A 88 16.93 -3.14 13.57
C THR A 88 18.02 -4.19 13.75
N PHE A 89 17.98 -5.22 12.93
CA PHE A 89 18.96 -6.30 12.90
C PHE A 89 19.65 -6.29 11.55
N ALA A 90 20.98 -6.40 11.53
CA ALA A 90 21.72 -6.55 10.30
C ALA A 90 21.56 -7.98 9.74
N GLY A 91 21.76 -8.16 8.43
CA GLY A 91 21.50 -9.43 7.75
C GLY A 91 22.23 -10.65 8.34
N ASN A 92 23.43 -10.46 8.90
CA ASN A 92 24.20 -11.52 9.55
C ASN A 92 23.66 -11.93 10.94
N GLU A 93 22.80 -11.11 11.55
CA GLU A 93 22.14 -11.39 12.83
C GLU A 93 20.80 -12.10 12.63
N ILE A 94 20.21 -11.99 11.44
CA ILE A 94 18.90 -12.56 11.10
C ILE A 94 19.02 -14.07 10.94
N ARG A 95 18.18 -14.80 11.68
CA ARG A 95 18.05 -16.25 11.58
C ARG A 95 16.61 -16.64 11.23
N PRO A 96 16.38 -17.78 10.55
CA PRO A 96 15.04 -18.24 10.20
C PRO A 96 14.06 -18.29 11.39
N GLU A 97 14.55 -18.60 12.59
CA GLU A 97 13.73 -18.68 13.81
C GLU A 97 13.16 -17.33 14.24
N MET A 98 13.75 -16.20 13.80
CA MET A 98 13.25 -14.86 14.10
C MET A 98 11.93 -14.55 13.38
N GLY A 99 11.48 -15.41 12.45
CA GLY A 99 10.11 -15.39 11.93
C GLY A 99 9.06 -15.79 12.97
N LYS A 100 9.46 -16.38 14.10
CA LYS A 100 8.57 -16.67 15.22
C LYS A 100 8.54 -15.48 16.17
N VAL A 101 7.46 -14.71 16.06
CA VAL A 101 7.25 -13.47 16.79
C VAL A 101 6.13 -13.67 17.79
N LYS A 102 6.36 -13.24 19.03
CA LYS A 102 5.31 -13.16 20.05
C LYS A 102 5.23 -11.73 20.56
N VAL A 103 4.03 -11.18 20.54
CA VAL A 103 3.73 -9.84 21.01
C VAL A 103 2.80 -9.98 22.20
N THR A 104 3.12 -9.33 23.31
CA THR A 104 2.33 -9.36 24.54
C THR A 104 2.03 -7.94 24.97
N LYS A 105 0.73 -7.61 25.07
CA LYS A 105 0.22 -6.37 25.64
C LYS A 105 -0.45 -6.70 26.97
N SER A 106 -0.19 -5.92 28.01
CA SER A 106 -0.64 -6.20 29.39
C SER A 106 -1.66 -5.21 29.92
N ASP A 107 -1.87 -4.09 29.23
CA ASP A 107 -2.78 -3.03 29.58
C ASP A 107 -3.93 -2.93 28.57
N GLU A 108 -4.90 -2.06 28.85
CA GLU A 108 -6.06 -1.82 27.98
C GLU A 108 -5.74 -0.85 26.83
N GLY A 109 -6.62 -0.78 25.83
CA GLY A 109 -6.44 0.04 24.65
C GLY A 109 -5.63 -0.62 23.53
N VAL A 110 -5.22 0.19 22.54
CA VAL A 110 -4.65 -0.29 21.27
C VAL A 110 -3.16 0.04 21.18
N SER A 111 -2.39 -0.86 20.57
CA SER A 111 -1.00 -0.60 20.21
C SER A 111 -0.78 -0.84 18.72
N TRP A 112 0.11 -0.04 18.13
CA TRP A 112 0.55 -0.18 16.75
C TRP A 112 1.99 -0.65 16.71
N GLY A 113 2.31 -1.50 15.74
CA GLY A 113 3.65 -2.00 15.51
C GLY A 113 3.76 -2.62 14.13
N GLY A 114 5.00 -2.65 13.63
CA GLY A 114 5.33 -3.24 12.35
C GLY A 114 6.56 -4.12 12.48
N LEU A 115 6.61 -5.18 11.69
CA LEU A 115 7.80 -6.01 11.52
C LEU A 115 8.09 -6.11 10.04
N HIS A 116 9.31 -5.72 9.67
CA HIS A 116 9.73 -5.59 8.29
C HIS A 116 10.97 -6.46 8.05
N TRP A 117 10.95 -7.20 6.95
CA TRP A 117 12.12 -7.91 6.42
C TRP A 117 12.43 -7.37 5.05
N GLU A 118 13.66 -6.89 4.89
CA GLU A 118 14.14 -6.32 3.63
C GLU A 118 15.30 -7.15 3.13
N TYR A 119 15.26 -7.51 1.85
CA TYR A 119 16.31 -8.28 1.19
C TYR A 119 16.35 -7.95 -0.30
N LEU A 120 17.48 -8.27 -0.93
CA LEU A 120 17.63 -8.21 -2.38
C LEU A 120 17.26 -9.55 -2.99
N GLU A 121 16.49 -9.52 -4.07
CA GLU A 121 16.10 -10.70 -4.83
C GLU A 121 16.18 -10.41 -6.33
N ASP A 122 16.36 -11.46 -7.11
CA ASP A 122 16.19 -11.40 -8.56
C ASP A 122 14.75 -10.99 -8.88
N ILE A 123 14.58 -9.92 -9.66
CA ILE A 123 13.28 -9.40 -10.05
C ILE A 123 12.41 -10.46 -10.74
N ASN A 124 13.00 -11.44 -11.43
CA ASN A 124 12.28 -12.54 -12.08
C ASN A 124 11.60 -13.50 -11.09
N LYS A 125 12.00 -13.49 -9.82
CA LYS A 125 11.42 -14.33 -8.77
C LYS A 125 10.38 -13.61 -7.93
N VAL A 126 10.13 -12.33 -8.18
CA VAL A 126 9.09 -11.57 -7.49
C VAL A 126 7.73 -12.15 -7.86
N THR A 127 7.06 -12.74 -6.88
CA THR A 127 5.69 -13.25 -6.99
C THR A 127 4.68 -12.17 -6.62
N ALA A 128 3.40 -12.36 -6.95
CA ALA A 128 2.35 -11.44 -6.53
C ALA A 128 2.15 -11.46 -5.00
N HIS A 129 1.97 -10.28 -4.41
CA HIS A 129 1.64 -10.11 -3.00
C HIS A 129 0.15 -9.80 -2.83
N GLU A 130 -0.62 -10.79 -2.38
CA GLU A 130 -2.09 -10.71 -2.28
C GLU A 130 -2.62 -10.63 -0.83
N ALA A 131 -1.74 -10.54 0.16
CA ALA A 131 -2.11 -10.61 1.58
C ALA A 131 -2.69 -9.30 2.14
N THR A 132 -2.77 -8.23 1.34
CA THR A 132 -3.28 -6.92 1.75
C THR A 132 -4.60 -6.59 1.04
N PRO A 133 -5.30 -5.54 1.50
CA PRO A 133 -6.50 -5.04 0.82
C PRO A 133 -6.28 -4.61 -0.63
N LEU A 134 -5.04 -4.33 -1.03
CA LEU A 134 -4.66 -3.97 -2.39
C LEU A 134 -4.21 -5.24 -3.14
N LYS A 135 -4.68 -5.40 -4.37
CA LYS A 135 -4.22 -6.47 -5.26
C LYS A 135 -3.83 -5.90 -6.60
N LEU A 136 -2.65 -6.30 -7.08
CA LEU A 136 -2.12 -5.90 -8.37
C LEU A 136 -1.93 -7.09 -9.30
N GLU A 137 -2.31 -6.88 -10.56
CA GLU A 137 -2.10 -7.82 -11.63
C GLU A 137 -1.53 -7.06 -12.84
N LYS A 138 -0.33 -7.42 -13.27
CA LYS A 138 0.31 -6.85 -14.45
C LYS A 138 0.12 -7.82 -15.61
N LYS A 139 -0.18 -7.29 -16.79
CA LYS A 139 -0.33 -8.04 -18.05
C LYS A 139 0.26 -7.26 -19.21
N LEU A 140 0.75 -7.99 -20.21
CA LEU A 140 1.24 -7.42 -21.46
C LEU A 140 0.35 -7.87 -22.62
N PHE A 141 -0.02 -6.91 -23.46
CA PHE A 141 -0.73 -7.16 -24.70
C PHE A 141 0.04 -6.57 -25.88
N LYS A 142 0.03 -7.22 -27.03
CA LYS A 142 0.49 -6.65 -28.29
C LYS A 142 -0.68 -5.93 -28.96
N ARG A 143 -0.45 -4.69 -29.41
CA ARG A 143 -1.42 -3.95 -30.22
C ARG A 143 -1.29 -4.38 -31.68
N VAL A 144 -2.35 -4.99 -32.22
CA VAL A 144 -2.41 -5.46 -33.61
C VAL A 144 -3.44 -4.65 -34.39
N LEU A 145 -3.05 -4.13 -35.55
CA LEU A 145 -3.97 -3.41 -36.44
C LEU A 145 -4.72 -4.41 -37.31
N THR A 146 -6.05 -4.41 -37.21
CA THR A 146 -6.92 -5.22 -38.06
C THR A 146 -7.78 -4.32 -38.95
N GLY A 147 -8.46 -4.90 -39.94
CA GLY A 147 -9.41 -4.15 -40.78
C GLY A 147 -10.58 -3.52 -40.00
N ALA A 148 -10.87 -4.00 -38.78
CA ALA A 148 -11.91 -3.45 -37.89
C ALA A 148 -11.35 -2.43 -36.87
N GLY A 149 -10.04 -2.20 -36.83
CA GLY A 149 -9.37 -1.35 -35.87
C GLY A 149 -8.29 -2.07 -35.03
N PRO A 150 -7.65 -1.37 -34.09
CA PRO A 150 -6.66 -1.96 -33.21
C PRO A 150 -7.31 -2.95 -32.23
N VAL A 151 -6.71 -4.13 -32.09
CA VAL A 151 -7.07 -5.15 -31.09
C VAL A 151 -5.88 -5.42 -30.17
N LEU A 152 -6.16 -5.90 -28.97
CA LEU A 152 -5.16 -6.27 -27.98
C LEU A 152 -5.09 -7.80 -27.87
N GLU A 153 -3.93 -8.36 -28.21
CA GLU A 153 -3.66 -9.79 -28.11
C GLU A 153 -2.70 -10.04 -26.94
N ALA A 154 -2.97 -11.03 -26.09
CA ALA A 154 -2.09 -11.33 -24.96
C ALA A 154 -0.71 -11.79 -25.46
N VAL A 155 0.36 -11.29 -24.85
CA VAL A 155 1.73 -11.74 -25.17
C VAL A 155 1.94 -13.14 -24.59
N VAL A 156 2.11 -14.14 -25.45
CA VAL A 156 2.32 -15.56 -25.07
C VAL A 156 3.67 -16.13 -25.54
N GLY A 157 4.49 -15.31 -26.20
CA GLY A 157 5.78 -15.72 -26.78
C GLY A 157 6.64 -14.53 -27.17
N PRO A 158 7.68 -14.75 -27.99
CA PRO A 158 8.55 -13.68 -28.46
C PRO A 158 7.77 -12.59 -29.20
N VAL A 159 8.15 -11.34 -28.97
CA VAL A 159 7.67 -10.17 -29.71
C VAL A 159 8.78 -9.64 -30.63
N SER A 160 8.42 -8.86 -31.64
CA SER A 160 9.40 -8.29 -32.58
C SER A 160 9.87 -6.91 -32.15
N ILE A 161 11.10 -6.56 -32.50
CA ILE A 161 11.56 -5.17 -32.40
C ILE A 161 10.59 -4.25 -33.17
N GLY A 162 10.20 -3.14 -32.54
CA GLY A 162 9.25 -2.18 -33.09
C GLY A 162 7.79 -2.45 -32.75
N ASP A 163 7.47 -3.64 -32.22
CA ASP A 163 6.11 -3.93 -31.73
C ASP A 163 5.69 -2.93 -30.66
N GLU A 164 4.42 -2.51 -30.72
CA GLU A 164 3.80 -1.71 -29.67
C GLU A 164 3.06 -2.63 -28.70
N LEU A 165 3.51 -2.62 -27.45
CA LEU A 165 2.92 -3.36 -26.36
C LEU A 165 2.10 -2.43 -25.48
N ILE A 166 0.99 -2.92 -24.96
CA ILE A 166 0.19 -2.26 -23.92
C ILE A 166 0.49 -2.95 -22.61
N CYS A 167 1.10 -2.22 -21.69
CA CYS A 167 1.19 -2.64 -20.31
C CYS A 167 -0.15 -2.34 -19.65
N ARG A 168 -0.77 -3.38 -19.07
CA ARG A 168 -2.03 -3.29 -18.34
C ARG A 168 -1.78 -3.64 -16.89
N VAL A 169 -2.05 -2.71 -15.99
CA VAL A 169 -2.03 -2.94 -14.53
C VAL A 169 -3.46 -2.87 -14.01
N VAL A 170 -3.93 -3.96 -13.41
CA VAL A 170 -5.24 -4.04 -12.78
C VAL A 170 -5.06 -3.89 -11.28
N VAL A 171 -5.69 -2.86 -10.71
CA VAL A 171 -5.71 -2.58 -9.28
C VAL A 171 -7.07 -2.96 -8.73
N ARG A 172 -7.10 -3.74 -7.64
CA ARG A 172 -8.33 -4.05 -6.90
C ARG A 172 -8.15 -3.65 -5.44
N THR A 173 -9.14 -2.99 -4.86
CA THR A 173 -9.16 -2.59 -3.44
C THR A 173 -10.54 -2.81 -2.81
N ASP A 174 -10.56 -3.25 -1.56
CA ASP A 174 -11.80 -3.44 -0.78
C ASP A 174 -12.25 -2.20 0.01
N ARG A 175 -11.42 -1.16 0.05
CA ARG A 175 -11.64 0.05 0.85
C ARG A 175 -11.16 1.32 0.17
N ASP A 176 -11.60 2.44 0.70
CA ASP A 176 -11.17 3.76 0.26
C ASP A 176 -9.83 4.11 0.92
N MET A 177 -8.91 4.69 0.14
CA MET A 177 -7.59 5.15 0.59
C MET A 177 -7.26 6.50 -0.03
N GLU A 178 -6.52 7.34 0.70
CA GLU A 178 -6.01 8.61 0.18
C GLU A 178 -4.49 8.54 -0.05
N TYR A 179 -3.98 9.35 -1.00
CA TYR A 179 -2.54 9.48 -1.29
C TYR A 179 -1.86 8.15 -1.65
N VAL A 180 -2.38 7.48 -2.67
CA VAL A 180 -1.88 6.20 -3.15
C VAL A 180 -0.90 6.43 -4.30
N HIS A 181 0.26 5.78 -4.24
CA HIS A 181 1.24 5.77 -5.32
C HIS A 181 1.28 4.39 -5.97
N LEU A 182 0.90 4.32 -7.25
CA LEU A 182 1.14 3.16 -8.11
C LEU A 182 2.39 3.43 -8.97
N ARG A 183 3.32 2.49 -8.98
CA ARG A 183 4.53 2.50 -9.79
C ARG A 183 4.61 1.21 -10.58
N ASP A 184 4.71 1.31 -11.89
CA ASP A 184 4.93 0.15 -12.74
C ASP A 184 6.31 0.21 -13.37
N TYR A 185 7.16 -0.76 -13.02
CA TYR A 185 8.51 -0.86 -13.57
C TYR A 185 8.48 -1.17 -15.06
N ARG A 186 9.52 -0.70 -15.77
CA ARG A 186 9.70 -0.90 -17.20
C ARG A 186 10.90 -1.80 -17.46
N GLY A 187 10.74 -2.72 -18.42
CA GLY A 187 11.85 -3.53 -18.91
C GLY A 187 12.79 -2.74 -19.81
N SER A 188 14.09 -3.00 -19.66
CA SER A 188 15.18 -2.26 -20.30
C SER A 188 15.18 -2.29 -21.83
N GLY A 189 14.51 -3.25 -22.47
CA GLY A 189 14.39 -3.28 -23.93
C GLY A 189 13.11 -2.64 -24.49
N THR A 190 12.34 -1.94 -23.65
CA THR A 190 11.14 -1.18 -24.07
C THR A 190 11.25 0.29 -23.72
N GLU A 191 10.71 1.15 -24.59
CA GLU A 191 10.62 2.60 -24.38
C GLU A 191 9.15 3.05 -24.29
N PRO A 192 8.80 4.03 -23.44
CA PRO A 192 7.45 4.53 -23.37
C PRO A 192 7.10 5.33 -24.64
N VAL A 193 5.87 5.16 -25.14
CA VAL A 193 5.40 5.95 -26.28
C VAL A 193 4.95 7.35 -25.85
N ASN A 194 4.46 7.50 -24.61
CA ASN A 194 4.12 8.81 -24.02
C ASN A 194 5.10 9.18 -22.90
N VAL A 195 5.77 10.32 -23.05
CA VAL A 195 6.74 10.86 -22.08
C VAL A 195 6.22 12.07 -21.31
N LEU A 196 5.03 12.57 -21.64
CA LEU A 196 4.48 13.77 -20.98
C LEU A 196 3.76 13.38 -19.69
N SER A 197 4.22 13.96 -18.58
CA SER A 197 3.49 13.91 -17.32
C SER A 197 2.25 14.80 -17.38
N ALA A 198 1.12 14.28 -16.92
CA ALA A 198 -0.14 15.02 -16.95
C ALA A 198 -1.15 14.47 -15.94
N TYR A 199 -2.10 15.31 -15.55
CA TYR A 199 -3.31 14.86 -14.90
C TYR A 199 -4.21 14.13 -15.89
N LYS A 200 -4.72 12.98 -15.47
CA LYS A 200 -5.66 12.15 -16.23
C LYS A 200 -6.87 11.82 -15.38
N SER A 201 -7.98 11.58 -16.06
CA SER A 201 -9.17 11.01 -15.45
C SER A 201 -9.72 9.89 -16.32
N GLN A 202 -10.00 8.75 -15.69
CA GLN A 202 -10.56 7.58 -16.35
C GLN A 202 -11.43 6.82 -15.36
N ASP A 203 -12.62 6.40 -15.81
CA ASP A 203 -13.56 5.57 -15.04
C ASP A 203 -13.85 6.09 -13.62
N GLY A 204 -13.92 7.41 -13.46
CA GLY A 204 -14.18 8.07 -12.18
C GLY A 204 -12.97 8.17 -11.24
N LEU A 205 -11.79 7.71 -11.69
CA LEU A 205 -10.51 7.94 -11.01
C LEU A 205 -9.83 9.19 -11.59
N PHE A 206 -9.18 9.96 -10.74
CA PHE A 206 -8.33 11.09 -11.11
C PHE A 206 -6.94 10.86 -10.56
N TYR A 207 -5.92 11.03 -11.39
CA TYR A 207 -4.53 10.76 -11.02
C TYR A 207 -3.56 11.59 -11.84
N TYR A 208 -2.36 11.81 -11.30
CA TYR A 208 -1.24 12.38 -12.04
C TYR A 208 -0.33 11.26 -12.56
N GLU A 209 -0.18 11.17 -13.87
CA GLU A 209 0.73 10.22 -14.51
C GLU A 209 2.08 10.88 -14.76
N SER A 210 3.16 10.17 -14.44
CA SER A 210 4.52 10.61 -14.67
C SER A 210 5.39 9.47 -15.19
N THR A 211 5.72 9.54 -16.47
CA THR A 211 6.62 8.59 -17.14
C THR A 211 8.07 8.98 -16.85
N ARG A 212 8.82 8.07 -16.23
CA ARG A 212 10.29 8.16 -16.07
C ARG A 212 10.94 7.01 -16.83
N ASP A 213 12.26 6.95 -16.89
CA ASP A 213 13.00 5.96 -17.69
C ASP A 213 12.79 4.53 -17.19
N THR A 214 12.77 4.31 -15.87
CA THR A 214 12.70 2.98 -15.27
C THR A 214 11.29 2.55 -14.90
N ALA A 215 10.34 3.48 -14.85
CA ALA A 215 8.97 3.20 -14.42
C ALA A 215 7.98 4.27 -14.89
N THR A 216 6.71 3.89 -14.92
CA THR A 216 5.58 4.82 -15.03
C THR A 216 4.93 4.96 -13.66
N HIS A 217 4.73 6.20 -13.20
CA HIS A 217 4.19 6.51 -11.89
C HIS A 217 2.78 7.09 -12.03
N PHE A 218 1.89 6.68 -11.13
CA PHE A 218 0.52 7.16 -11.02
C PHE A 218 0.29 7.60 -9.58
N PHE A 219 0.11 8.89 -9.37
CA PHE A 219 -0.19 9.48 -8.07
C PHE A 219 -1.68 9.72 -7.97
N ILE A 220 -2.33 9.04 -7.01
CA ILE A 220 -3.78 8.98 -6.88
C ILE A 220 -4.15 9.62 -5.55
N ASP A 221 -4.82 10.78 -5.61
CA ASP A 221 -5.22 11.50 -4.39
C ASP A 221 -6.28 10.72 -3.60
N TYR A 222 -7.22 10.08 -4.30
CA TYR A 222 -8.32 9.35 -3.69
C TYR A 222 -8.66 8.07 -4.48
N LEU A 223 -8.32 6.91 -3.92
CA LEU A 223 -8.62 5.60 -4.48
C LEU A 223 -9.84 5.01 -3.77
N ARG A 224 -11.00 5.02 -4.44
CA ARG A 224 -12.22 4.39 -3.90
C ARG A 224 -12.12 2.87 -4.00
N LYS A 225 -12.84 2.14 -3.14
CA LYS A 225 -13.04 0.70 -3.30
C LYS A 225 -13.53 0.37 -4.72
N GLY A 226 -13.00 -0.70 -5.31
CA GLY A 226 -13.33 -1.06 -6.69
C GLY A 226 -12.18 -1.70 -7.45
N THR A 227 -12.33 -1.76 -8.77
CA THR A 227 -11.32 -2.27 -9.71
C THR A 227 -11.01 -1.21 -10.76
N TYR A 228 -9.72 -0.96 -10.99
CA TYR A 228 -9.22 0.04 -11.92
C TYR A 228 -8.22 -0.60 -12.87
N VAL A 229 -8.23 -0.17 -14.13
CA VAL A 229 -7.33 -0.70 -15.17
C VAL A 229 -6.52 0.46 -15.72
N PHE A 230 -5.20 0.40 -15.52
CA PHE A 230 -4.26 1.37 -16.08
C PHE A 230 -3.62 0.76 -17.31
N GLU A 231 -3.69 1.46 -18.43
CA GLU A 231 -3.09 1.02 -19.68
C GLU A 231 -2.19 2.11 -20.25
N TYR A 232 -1.00 1.73 -20.66
CA TYR A 232 -0.12 2.64 -21.38
C TYR A 232 0.74 1.88 -22.41
N PRO A 233 0.99 2.51 -23.57
CA PRO A 233 1.81 1.93 -24.63
C PRO A 233 3.31 2.06 -24.36
N VAL A 234 4.04 0.99 -24.62
CA VAL A 234 5.50 0.92 -24.74
C VAL A 234 5.88 0.32 -26.08
N ARG A 235 7.05 0.64 -26.60
CA ARG A 235 7.58 0.10 -27.86
C ARG A 235 8.82 -0.72 -27.61
N VAL A 236 8.89 -1.90 -28.22
CA VAL A 236 10.07 -2.77 -28.16
C VAL A 236 11.19 -2.14 -28.98
N GLN A 237 12.38 -1.98 -28.39
CA GLN A 237 13.54 -1.35 -29.03
C GLN A 237 14.73 -2.31 -29.16
N LEU A 238 14.94 -3.18 -28.18
CA LEU A 238 16.09 -4.08 -28.13
C LEU A 238 15.64 -5.54 -28.17
N ALA A 239 16.28 -6.33 -29.02
CA ALA A 239 16.20 -7.79 -28.95
C ALA A 239 16.93 -8.30 -27.70
N GLY A 240 16.39 -9.38 -27.14
CA GLY A 240 16.91 -10.00 -25.92
C GLY A 240 15.79 -10.47 -25.01
N GLU A 241 16.19 -10.96 -23.85
CA GLU A 241 15.28 -11.44 -22.81
C GLU A 241 15.50 -10.59 -21.56
N TYR A 242 14.46 -9.89 -21.11
CA TYR A 242 14.57 -8.98 -19.97
C TYR A 242 13.28 -8.96 -19.15
N PRO A 243 13.40 -8.80 -17.82
CA PRO A 243 12.26 -8.58 -16.96
C PRO A 243 11.61 -7.24 -17.29
N MET A 244 10.31 -7.26 -17.50
CA MET A 244 9.47 -6.06 -17.52
C MET A 244 9.23 -5.49 -16.13
N GLY A 245 9.70 -6.17 -15.09
CA GLY A 245 9.52 -5.82 -13.68
C GLY A 245 8.08 -5.99 -13.22
N TYR A 246 7.86 -5.71 -11.94
CA TYR A 246 6.54 -5.77 -11.31
C TYR A 246 5.87 -4.38 -11.26
N ALA A 247 4.58 -4.35 -10.96
CA ALA A 247 3.90 -3.15 -10.52
C ALA A 247 3.83 -3.16 -8.99
N SER A 248 4.04 -2.02 -8.34
CA SER A 248 3.93 -1.81 -6.91
C SER A 248 2.94 -0.69 -6.60
N ILE A 249 2.09 -0.87 -5.60
CA ILE A 249 1.17 0.15 -5.12
C ILE A 249 1.28 0.27 -3.61
N GLU A 250 1.27 1.50 -3.09
CA GLU A 250 1.32 1.75 -1.66
C GLU A 250 0.56 3.03 -1.28
N CYS A 251 0.00 3.04 -0.08
CA CYS A 251 -0.48 4.26 0.56
C CYS A 251 0.72 5.00 1.16
N MET A 252 0.95 6.25 0.75
CA MET A 252 2.14 7.03 1.15
C MET A 252 2.21 7.30 2.66
N TYR A 253 1.07 7.31 3.35
CA TYR A 253 0.98 7.61 4.79
C TYR A 253 0.60 6.40 5.64
N ALA A 254 0.33 5.25 5.01
CA ALA A 254 0.09 3.98 5.70
C ALA A 254 0.72 2.85 4.86
N PRO A 255 2.06 2.74 4.87
CA PRO A 255 2.80 1.85 3.98
C PRO A 255 2.49 0.38 4.22
N GLU A 256 1.88 0.00 5.34
CA GLU A 256 1.35 -1.35 5.55
C GLU A 256 0.26 -1.73 4.52
N PHE A 257 -0.41 -0.74 3.93
CA PHE A 257 -1.29 -0.92 2.79
C PHE A 257 -0.49 -0.79 1.50
N ASN A 258 0.25 -1.84 1.17
CA ASN A 258 0.97 -1.99 -0.08
C ASN A 258 0.65 -3.31 -0.77
N SER A 259 0.96 -3.41 -2.06
CA SER A 259 0.91 -4.67 -2.81
C SER A 259 1.86 -4.57 -4.00
N HIS A 260 2.24 -5.73 -4.54
CA HIS A 260 2.94 -5.81 -5.81
C HIS A 260 2.43 -6.97 -6.66
N SER A 261 2.50 -6.81 -7.98
CA SER A 261 2.29 -7.92 -8.91
C SER A 261 3.51 -8.83 -8.93
N GLU A 262 3.39 -9.94 -9.65
CA GLU A 262 4.57 -10.65 -10.13
C GLU A 262 5.33 -9.82 -11.18
N SER A 263 6.60 -10.17 -11.39
CA SER A 263 7.37 -9.66 -12.54
C SER A 263 7.04 -10.48 -13.79
N ILE A 264 7.05 -9.83 -14.95
CA ILE A 264 6.82 -10.48 -16.25
C ILE A 264 8.10 -10.51 -17.04
N LEU A 265 8.43 -11.65 -17.64
CA LEU A 265 9.54 -11.78 -18.57
C LEU A 265 9.09 -11.41 -19.99
N LEU A 266 9.87 -10.58 -20.69
CA LEU A 266 9.68 -10.31 -22.10
C LEU A 266 10.85 -10.87 -22.91
N ARG A 267 10.53 -11.55 -24.01
CA ARG A 267 11.49 -11.98 -25.02
C ARG A 267 11.22 -11.24 -26.32
N ALA A 268 12.23 -10.56 -26.84
CA ALA A 268 12.17 -9.78 -28.07
C ALA A 268 13.19 -10.30 -29.10
N GLU A 269 12.78 -10.44 -30.35
CA GLU A 269 13.58 -10.96 -31.47
C GLU A 269 13.52 -10.08 -32.73
#